data_AF-H0BY99-F1
#
_entry.id   AF-H0BY99-F1
#
_cell.length_a   1.000
_cell.length_b   1.000
_cell.length_c   1.000
_cell.angle_alpha   90.00
_cell.angle_beta   90.00
_cell.angle_gamma   90.00
#
_symmetry.space_group_name_H-M   'P 1'
#
loop_
_entity.id
_entity.type
_entity.pdbx_description
1 polymer ?
#
loop_
_entity_poly.entity_id
_entity_poly.type
_entity_poly.pdbx_seq_one_letter_code
_entity_poly.pdbx_strand_id
1 'polypeptide(L)'
;MNLIATTSQTRVTTRNAAAPSRLCGVALVPAGLCAYGAAVDADDVMRVDFDCDRIGRDGLYLVEAMTHDGVAWMGCRRFARGIDGALSVDDSGRGGWRGVGAGDAGGFRVVGYVEQVYRAV
;
A
#
# COMPACT_ATOMS: atom_id res chain seq x y z
N MET A 1 0.92 -3.68 66.10
CA MET A 1 -0.06 -4.35 65.21
C MET A 1 -0.29 -3.39 64.06
N ASN A 2 0.38 -3.63 62.93
CA ASN A 2 0.55 -2.65 61.84
C ASN A 2 -0.62 -2.67 60.86
N LEU A 3 -1.15 -1.48 60.55
CA LEU A 3 -2.08 -1.23 59.45
C LEU A 3 -1.27 -1.16 58.14
N ILE A 4 -1.46 -2.13 57.25
CA ILE A 4 -0.84 -2.14 55.92
C ILE A 4 -1.77 -1.35 54.98
N ALA A 5 -1.30 -0.17 54.55
CA ALA A 5 -1.93 0.60 53.50
C ALA A 5 -1.86 -0.17 52.18
N THR A 6 -3.02 -0.46 51.58
CA THR A 6 -3.11 -1.11 50.28
C THR A 6 -2.99 -0.05 49.19
N THR A 7 -1.83 0.02 48.56
CA THR A 7 -1.56 0.87 47.39
C THR A 7 -2.23 0.26 46.16
N SER A 8 -3.27 0.91 45.65
CA SER A 8 -3.91 0.57 44.37
C SER A 8 -2.92 0.79 43.22
N GLN A 9 -2.39 -0.29 42.64
CA GLN A 9 -1.64 -0.23 41.39
C GLN A 9 -2.61 -0.05 40.21
N THR A 10 -2.61 1.14 39.62
CA THR A 10 -3.22 1.40 38.32
C THR A 10 -2.45 0.63 37.26
N ARG A 11 -2.95 -0.56 36.89
CA ARG A 11 -2.42 -1.32 35.75
C ARG A 11 -2.72 -0.52 34.49
N VAL A 12 -1.68 0.07 33.90
CA VAL A 12 -1.72 0.70 32.58
C VAL A 12 -2.26 -0.34 31.60
N THR A 13 -3.50 -0.16 31.18
CA THR A 13 -4.10 -0.91 30.09
C THR A 13 -3.23 -0.74 28.85
N THR A 14 -2.76 -1.86 28.34
CA THR A 14 -2.06 -2.05 27.07
C THR A 14 -2.62 -1.07 26.03
N ARG A 15 -1.74 -0.23 25.45
CA ARG A 15 -2.10 0.62 24.31
C ARG A 15 -2.81 -0.26 23.28
N ASN A 16 -4.09 0.02 23.03
CA ASN A 16 -4.70 -0.33 21.76
C ASN A 16 -3.74 0.15 20.67
N ALA A 17 -3.07 -0.78 19.98
CA ALA A 17 -2.45 -0.47 18.71
C ALA A 17 -3.60 -0.12 17.78
N ALA A 18 -3.97 1.16 17.74
CA ALA A 18 -4.92 1.66 16.76
C ALA A 18 -4.38 1.24 15.39
N ALA A 19 -5.19 0.54 14.61
CA ALA A 19 -4.84 0.25 13.22
C ALA A 19 -4.41 1.59 12.57
N PRO A 20 -3.28 1.63 11.85
CA PRO A 20 -2.82 2.86 11.23
C PRO A 20 -3.96 3.45 10.39
N SER A 21 -4.20 4.75 10.54
CA SER A 21 -5.22 5.46 9.79
C SER A 21 -4.94 5.27 8.30
N ARG A 22 -5.90 4.69 7.57
CA ARG A 22 -5.81 4.63 6.11
C ARG A 22 -5.83 6.06 5.58
N LEU A 23 -4.94 6.34 4.63
CA LEU A 23 -5.05 7.54 3.81
C LEU A 23 -6.39 7.47 3.05
N CYS A 24 -7.00 8.62 2.82
CA CYS A 24 -8.25 8.74 2.08
C CYS A 24 -8.20 9.96 1.16
N GLY A 25 -9.08 9.97 0.17
CA GLY A 25 -9.13 10.99 -0.87
C GLY A 25 -7.89 10.98 -1.77
N VAL A 26 -7.63 12.12 -2.39
CA VAL A 26 -6.55 12.28 -3.37
C VAL A 26 -5.38 13.07 -2.77
N ALA A 27 -4.15 12.60 -2.98
CA ALA A 27 -2.96 13.38 -2.65
C ALA A 27 -1.87 13.30 -3.73
N LEU A 28 -0.94 14.26 -3.66
CA LEU A 28 0.31 14.22 -4.40
C LEU A 28 1.37 13.52 -3.54
N VAL A 29 2.03 12.52 -4.12
CA VAL A 29 2.99 11.64 -3.45
C VAL A 29 4.32 11.67 -4.21
N PRO A 30 5.44 12.05 -3.58
CA PRO A 30 6.76 11.92 -4.18
C PRO A 30 7.08 10.46 -4.52
N ALA A 31 7.64 10.19 -5.70
CA ALA A 31 7.87 8.84 -6.19
C ALA A 31 9.19 8.19 -5.74
N GLY A 32 9.96 8.83 -4.85
CA GLY A 32 11.30 8.40 -4.47
C GLY A 32 11.43 6.95 -3.98
N LEU A 33 10.37 6.38 -3.40
CA LEU A 33 10.31 4.97 -2.98
C LEU A 33 9.46 4.09 -3.91
N CYS A 34 8.91 4.66 -4.99
CA CYS A 34 7.88 4.05 -5.83
C CYS A 34 8.31 3.88 -7.30
N ALA A 35 9.60 4.10 -7.60
CA ALA A 35 10.16 3.91 -8.94
C ALA A 35 9.73 2.56 -9.55
N TYR A 36 9.31 2.62 -10.81
CA TYR A 36 8.69 1.49 -11.50
C TYR A 36 8.91 1.57 -13.01
N GLY A 37 9.85 0.76 -13.51
CA GLY A 37 10.21 0.72 -14.92
C GLY A 37 10.52 2.12 -15.48
N ALA A 38 10.01 2.41 -16.67
CA ALA A 38 10.05 3.76 -17.25
C ALA A 38 8.83 4.61 -16.90
N ALA A 39 7.81 4.02 -16.26
CA ALA A 39 6.53 4.64 -15.99
C ALA A 39 6.56 5.57 -14.77
N VAL A 40 7.45 5.30 -13.82
CA VAL A 40 7.68 6.14 -12.63
C VAL A 40 9.17 6.21 -12.34
N ASP A 41 9.72 7.41 -12.39
CA ASP A 41 11.07 7.75 -11.93
C ASP A 41 11.03 8.20 -10.46
N ALA A 42 12.16 8.15 -9.75
CA ALA A 42 12.27 8.55 -8.35
C ALA A 42 11.99 10.05 -8.15
N ASP A 43 12.26 10.87 -9.16
CA ASP A 43 12.04 12.32 -9.13
C ASP A 43 10.61 12.73 -9.57
N ASP A 44 9.77 11.76 -9.97
CA ASP A 44 8.39 12.03 -10.36
C ASP A 44 7.50 12.36 -9.14
N VAL A 45 6.36 13.02 -9.39
CA VAL A 45 5.29 13.22 -8.41
C VAL A 45 4.04 12.50 -8.90
N MET A 46 3.42 11.70 -8.04
CA MET A 46 2.24 10.91 -8.38
C MET A 46 0.97 11.52 -7.79
N ARG A 47 -0.10 11.60 -8.57
CA ARG A 47 -1.44 11.86 -8.08
C ARG A 47 -2.10 10.54 -7.72
N VAL A 48 -2.30 10.27 -6.44
CA VAL A 48 -2.82 8.99 -5.93
C VAL A 48 -4.19 9.19 -5.31
N ASP A 49 -5.15 8.37 -5.73
CA ASP A 49 -6.47 8.23 -5.12
C ASP A 49 -6.44 7.08 -4.10
N PHE A 50 -6.50 7.41 -2.82
CA PHE A 50 -6.48 6.49 -1.69
C PHE A 50 -7.86 5.91 -1.35
N ASP A 51 -8.94 6.43 -1.93
CA ASP A 51 -10.25 5.79 -1.82
C ASP A 51 -10.32 4.52 -2.69
N CYS A 52 -9.38 4.37 -3.64
CA CYS A 52 -9.19 3.18 -4.47
C CYS A 52 -8.23 2.15 -3.85
N ASP A 53 -8.58 1.59 -2.68
CA ASP A 53 -7.77 0.59 -1.95
C ASP A 53 -7.90 -0.87 -2.43
N ARG A 54 -8.48 -1.06 -3.63
CA ARG A 54 -8.68 -2.37 -4.30
C ARG A 54 -8.47 -2.25 -5.81
N ILE A 55 -8.12 -3.37 -6.44
CA ILE A 55 -7.95 -3.45 -7.90
C ILE A 55 -9.33 -3.54 -8.57
N GLY A 56 -9.89 -2.37 -8.88
CA GLY A 56 -11.15 -2.25 -9.61
C GLY A 56 -10.99 -2.08 -11.13
N ARG A 57 -9.83 -1.62 -11.60
CA ARG A 57 -9.54 -1.35 -13.02
C ARG A 57 -8.09 -1.65 -13.36
N ASP A 58 -7.80 -1.75 -14.64
CA ASP A 58 -6.43 -1.85 -15.12
C ASP A 58 -5.69 -0.54 -14.85
N GLY A 59 -4.42 -0.64 -14.47
CA GLY A 59 -3.59 0.54 -14.26
C GLY A 59 -2.50 0.37 -13.22
N LEU A 60 -1.94 1.49 -12.81
CA LEU A 60 -0.84 1.56 -11.86
C LEU A 60 -1.39 1.82 -10.45
N TYR A 61 -0.92 1.05 -9.48
CA TYR A 61 -1.37 1.12 -8.10
C TYR A 61 -0.16 1.31 -7.17
N LEU A 62 -0.36 2.10 -6.12
CA LEU A 62 0.55 2.11 -4.97
C LEU A 62 0.21 0.90 -4.10
N VAL A 63 1.24 0.12 -3.76
CA VAL A 63 1.10 -1.11 -3.01
C VAL A 63 2.15 -1.23 -1.91
N GLU A 64 1.87 -2.10 -0.94
CA GLU A 64 2.78 -2.47 0.13
C GLU A 64 2.96 -3.99 0.18
N ALA A 65 4.19 -4.43 0.38
CA ALA A 65 4.48 -5.78 0.81
C ALA A 65 4.49 -5.82 2.34
N MET A 66 3.62 -6.66 2.91
CA MET A 66 3.46 -6.79 4.35
C MET A 66 4.27 -7.98 4.88
N THR A 67 4.93 -7.81 6.01
CA THR A 67 5.45 -8.89 6.86
C THR A 67 4.71 -8.90 8.19
N HIS A 68 5.05 -9.85 9.07
CA HIS A 68 4.50 -9.91 10.43
C HIS A 68 4.86 -8.67 11.27
N ASP A 69 5.98 -7.99 10.95
CA ASP A 69 6.45 -6.79 11.64
C ASP A 69 5.88 -5.49 11.06
N GLY A 70 5.14 -5.54 9.97
CA GLY A 70 4.52 -4.36 9.33
C GLY A 70 4.84 -4.24 7.84
N VAL A 71 4.94 -3.01 7.34
CA VAL A 71 5.25 -2.74 5.92
C VAL A 71 6.74 -2.97 5.72
N ALA A 72 7.10 -4.00 4.94
CA ALA A 72 8.50 -4.29 4.61
C ALA A 72 8.97 -3.55 3.36
N TRP A 73 8.04 -3.22 2.47
CA TRP A 73 8.33 -2.47 1.25
C TRP A 73 7.06 -1.77 0.73
N MET A 74 7.25 -0.64 0.05
CA MET A 74 6.20 0.07 -0.66
C MET A 74 6.67 0.41 -2.07
N GLY A 75 5.74 0.47 -3.03
CA GLY A 75 6.04 0.99 -4.35
C GLY A 75 4.90 0.78 -5.34
N CYS A 76 5.19 0.95 -6.64
CA CYS A 76 4.16 0.86 -7.67
C CYS A 76 4.14 -0.49 -8.38
N ARG A 77 2.92 -0.97 -8.70
CA ARG A 77 2.69 -2.18 -9.50
C ARG A 77 1.56 -1.97 -10.48
N ARG A 78 1.74 -2.50 -11.70
CA ARG A 78 0.70 -2.44 -12.72
C ARG A 78 -0.14 -3.72 -12.66
N PHE A 79 -1.45 -3.54 -12.62
CA PHE A 79 -2.41 -4.62 -12.67
C PHE A 79 -3.24 -4.52 -13.95
N ALA A 80 -3.62 -5.67 -14.49
CA ALA A 80 -4.50 -5.75 -15.64
C ALA A 80 -5.35 -7.03 -15.57
N ARG A 81 -6.57 -6.98 -16.11
CA ARG A 81 -7.42 -8.16 -16.29
C ARG A 81 -7.36 -8.66 -17.73
N GLY A 82 -7.15 -9.96 -17.89
CA GLY A 82 -7.32 -10.64 -19.17
C GLY A 82 -8.78 -10.66 -19.62
N ILE A 83 -9.01 -11.08 -20.86
CA ILE A 83 -10.36 -11.21 -21.44
C ILE A 83 -11.23 -12.24 -20.69
N ASP A 84 -10.58 -13.21 -20.05
CA ASP A 84 -11.16 -14.23 -19.16
C ASP A 84 -11.43 -13.69 -17.73
N GLY A 85 -11.14 -12.42 -17.49
CA GLY A 85 -11.25 -11.78 -16.18
C GLY A 85 -10.11 -12.10 -15.22
N ALA A 86 -9.13 -12.92 -15.63
CA ALA A 86 -8.00 -13.30 -14.80
C ALA A 86 -7.12 -12.08 -14.51
N LEU A 87 -6.80 -11.88 -13.23
CA LEU A 87 -5.97 -10.76 -12.80
C LEU A 87 -4.49 -11.11 -13.00
N SER A 88 -3.73 -10.17 -13.55
CA SER A 88 -2.28 -10.25 -13.70
C SER A 88 -1.60 -9.01 -13.14
N VAL A 89 -0.35 -9.16 -12.72
CA VAL A 89 0.51 -8.10 -12.23
C VAL A 89 1.84 -8.09 -12.98
N ASP A 90 2.35 -6.90 -13.30
CA ASP A 90 3.74 -6.70 -13.73
C ASP A 90 4.53 -6.14 -12.54
N ASP A 91 5.45 -6.94 -12.01
CA ASP A 91 6.28 -6.55 -10.87
C ASP A 91 7.45 -5.64 -11.23
N SER A 92 7.85 -5.65 -12.50
CA SER A 92 9.09 -5.06 -12.97
C SER A 92 8.92 -3.68 -13.62
N GLY A 93 7.72 -3.39 -14.13
CA GLY A 93 7.48 -2.25 -15.01
C GLY A 93 8.10 -2.41 -16.39
N ARG A 94 8.44 -3.65 -16.77
CA ARG A 94 9.07 -4.01 -18.04
C ARG A 94 8.23 -5.01 -18.84
N GLY A 95 6.98 -5.25 -18.45
CA GLY A 95 6.05 -6.15 -19.14
C GLY A 95 6.16 -7.62 -18.73
N GLY A 96 6.81 -7.92 -17.59
CA GLY A 96 6.90 -9.27 -17.04
C GLY A 96 5.64 -9.66 -16.28
N TRP A 97 4.53 -9.89 -16.99
CA TRP A 97 3.23 -10.19 -16.40
C TRP A 97 3.16 -11.60 -15.81
N ARG A 98 2.65 -11.72 -14.58
CA ARG A 98 2.29 -13.00 -13.96
C ARG A 98 0.84 -12.97 -13.50
N GLY A 99 0.17 -14.13 -13.56
CA GLY A 99 -1.18 -14.30 -13.01
C GLY A 99 -1.18 -14.24 -11.48
N VAL A 100 -2.27 -13.71 -10.92
CA VAL A 100 -2.53 -13.67 -9.48
C VAL A 100 -3.95 -14.15 -9.18
N GLY A 101 -4.15 -14.72 -7.99
CA GLY A 101 -5.44 -15.28 -7.60
C GLY A 101 -6.56 -14.23 -7.60
N ALA A 102 -7.78 -14.67 -7.90
CA ALA A 102 -8.95 -13.80 -7.82
C ALA A 102 -9.16 -13.36 -6.36
N GLY A 103 -8.84 -12.10 -6.06
CA GLY A 103 -8.92 -11.52 -4.71
C GLY A 103 -7.58 -11.39 -3.99
N ASP A 104 -6.49 -11.90 -4.56
CA ASP A 104 -5.13 -11.70 -4.08
C ASP A 104 -4.41 -10.75 -5.06
N ALA A 105 -3.95 -9.60 -4.57
CA ALA A 105 -3.13 -8.67 -5.35
C ALA A 105 -1.68 -9.17 -5.47
N GLY A 106 -1.47 -10.48 -5.62
CA GLY A 106 -0.16 -11.12 -5.72
C GLY A 106 0.69 -11.00 -4.46
N GLY A 107 0.07 -11.00 -3.28
CA GLY A 107 0.74 -10.82 -1.98
C GLY A 107 0.86 -9.37 -1.52
N PHE A 108 0.34 -8.40 -2.28
CA PHE A 108 0.39 -6.99 -1.91
C PHE A 108 -0.87 -6.50 -1.21
N ARG A 109 -0.71 -5.52 -0.32
CA ARG A 109 -1.80 -4.64 0.12
C ARG A 109 -1.88 -3.47 -0.85
N VAL A 110 -3.05 -3.25 -1.45
CA VAL A 110 -3.29 -2.08 -2.30
C VAL A 110 -3.56 -0.88 -1.42
N VAL A 111 -2.84 0.21 -1.69
CA VAL A 111 -2.93 1.45 -0.90
C VAL A 111 -3.74 2.51 -1.64
N GLY A 112 -3.59 2.59 -2.96
CA GLY A 112 -4.31 3.56 -3.78
C GLY A 112 -4.06 3.38 -5.26
N TYR A 113 -4.87 4.04 -6.08
CA TYR A 113 -4.73 4.07 -7.53
C TYR A 113 -3.92 5.29 -7.97
N VAL A 114 -2.91 5.09 -8.80
CA VAL A 114 -2.14 6.19 -9.38
C VAL A 114 -2.90 6.71 -10.60
N GLU A 115 -3.53 7.87 -10.45
CA GLU A 115 -4.28 8.51 -11.55
C GLU A 115 -3.36 9.15 -12.57
N GLN A 116 -2.27 9.76 -12.11
CA GLN A 116 -1.35 10.50 -12.97
C GLN A 116 0.06 10.53 -12.38
N VAL A 117 1.07 10.58 -13.25
CA VAL A 117 2.47 10.79 -12.90
C VAL A 117 2.92 12.09 -13.56
N TYR A 118 3.50 13.00 -12.77
CA TYR A 118 4.05 14.27 -13.22
C TYR A 118 5.58 14.17 -13.21
N ARG A 119 6.18 14.52 -14.35
CA ARG A 119 7.63 14.54 -14.54
C ARG A 119 8.10 15.97 -14.75
N ALA A 120 9.16 16.37 -14.06
CA ALA A 120 9.81 17.64 -14.31
C ALA A 120 10.45 17.63 -15.71
N VAL A 121 10.31 18.74 -16.44
CA VAL A 121 10.89 18.97 -17.77
C VAL A 121 12.16 19.80 -17.70
#